data_AF-A0A843ESR2-F1
#
_entry.id   AF-A0A843ESR2-F1
#
_cell.length_a   1.000
_cell.length_b   1.000
_cell.length_c   1.000
_cell.angle_alpha   90.00
_cell.angle_beta   90.00
_cell.angle_gamma   90.00
#
_symmetry.space_group_name_H-M   'P 1'
#
loop_
_entity.id
_entity.type
_entity.pdbx_description
1 polymer ?
#
loop_
_entity_poly.entity_id
_entity_poly.type
_entity_poly.pdbx_seq_one_letter_code
_entity_poly.pdbx_strand_id
1 'polypeptide(L)'
;NLEKNNENLVQIFTKVNFKKDDYLMTMQYGLFNPRFPNVDADKMFILDYDCVLHNISHVEEIKDNLIDMNHLIFDKFDYSITAKFEKIIKGE
;
A
#
# COMPACT_ATOMS: atom_id res chain seq x y z
N ASN A 1 0.77 -1.06 19.55
CA ASN A 1 -0.09 -1.38 20.72
C ASN A 1 -1.54 -0.88 20.60
N LEU A 2 -2.01 -0.45 19.42
CA LEU A 2 -3.44 -0.17 19.18
C LEU A 2 -4.25 -1.43 18.84
N GLU A 3 -3.59 -2.50 18.39
CA GLU A 3 -4.21 -3.74 17.93
C GLU A 3 -4.47 -4.78 19.03
N LYS A 4 -3.90 -4.58 20.23
CA LYS A 4 -4.14 -5.51 21.34
C LYS A 4 -5.51 -5.24 21.94
N ASN A 5 -6.52 -5.95 21.43
CA ASN A 5 -7.83 -6.18 22.05
C ASN A 5 -8.72 -4.94 22.25
N ASN A 6 -9.12 -4.26 21.18
CA ASN A 6 -10.32 -3.42 21.26
C ASN A 6 -11.37 -3.91 20.27
N GLU A 7 -12.36 -4.65 20.78
CA GLU A 7 -13.51 -5.14 20.02
C GLU A 7 -14.29 -3.98 19.37
N ASN A 8 -14.17 -2.76 19.92
CA ASN A 8 -14.78 -1.55 19.37
C ASN A 8 -13.94 -0.89 18.26
N LEU A 9 -12.82 -1.49 17.83
CA LEU A 9 -12.02 -0.92 16.77
C LEU A 9 -12.73 -1.07 15.41
N VAL A 10 -13.17 0.07 14.87
CA VAL A 10 -13.89 0.13 13.60
C VAL A 10 -12.93 0.22 12.41
N GLN A 11 -11.85 1.00 12.52
CA GLN A 11 -10.87 1.18 11.45
C GLN A 11 -9.57 1.76 12.01
N ILE A 12 -8.43 1.27 11.53
CA ILE A 12 -7.14 1.99 11.59
C ILE A 12 -6.63 2.00 10.17
N PHE A 13 -6.58 3.18 9.57
CA PHE A 13 -6.14 3.30 8.20
C PHE A 13 -5.11 4.42 8.08
N THR A 14 -3.86 4.04 7.86
CA THR A 14 -2.74 4.96 7.81
C THR A 14 -2.30 5.15 6.36
N LYS A 15 -2.15 6.41 5.96
CA LYS A 15 -1.58 6.81 4.67
C LYS A 15 -0.27 7.54 4.91
N VAL A 16 0.79 7.08 4.27
CA VAL A 16 2.12 7.70 4.31
C VAL A 16 2.52 8.04 2.89
N ASN A 17 2.92 9.29 2.64
CA ASN A 17 3.40 9.72 1.34
C ASN A 17 4.91 10.00 1.42
N PHE A 18 5.67 9.43 0.48
CA PHE A 18 7.10 9.62 0.34
C PHE A 18 7.39 10.26 -1.02
N LYS A 19 8.17 11.33 -1.03
CA LYS A 19 8.74 11.85 -2.28
C LYS A 19 10.05 11.12 -2.56
N LYS A 20 10.18 10.54 -3.75
CA LYS A 20 11.43 10.00 -4.29
C LYS A 20 11.64 10.59 -5.67
N ASP A 21 12.62 11.48 -5.81
CA ASP A 21 12.84 12.25 -7.03
C ASP A 21 11.53 12.98 -7.45
N ASP A 22 11.03 12.74 -8.66
CA ASP A 22 9.77 13.29 -9.15
C ASP A 22 8.54 12.40 -8.88
N TYR A 23 8.75 11.24 -8.28
CA TYR A 23 7.69 10.31 -7.91
C TYR A 23 7.11 10.64 -6.53
N LEU A 24 5.79 10.61 -6.45
CA LEU A 24 5.03 10.60 -5.20
C LEU A 24 4.54 9.17 -4.94
N MET A 25 5.17 8.51 -3.98
CA MET A 25 4.78 7.18 -3.54
C MET A 25 3.86 7.28 -2.33
N THR A 26 2.78 6.52 -2.36
CA THR A 26 1.83 6.40 -1.26
C THR A 26 1.85 4.98 -0.74
N MET A 27 2.12 4.80 0.55
CA MET A 27 1.83 3.57 1.28
C MET A 27 0.52 3.74 2.05
N GLN A 28 -0.40 2.80 1.88
CA GLN A 28 -1.63 2.72 2.68
C GLN A 28 -1.61 1.40 3.44
N TYR A 29 -1.76 1.45 4.76
CA TYR A 29 -1.77 0.22 5.56
C TYR A 29 -2.68 0.31 6.78
N GLY A 30 -3.18 -0.85 7.18
CA GLY A 30 -3.93 -1.03 8.42
C GLY A 30 -5.21 -1.85 8.26
N LEU A 31 -6.03 -1.81 9.30
CA LEU A 31 -7.32 -2.51 9.36
C LEU A 31 -8.41 -1.63 8.73
N PHE A 32 -8.70 -1.91 7.45
CA PHE A 32 -9.66 -1.19 6.64
C PHE A 32 -11.08 -1.75 6.81
N ASN A 33 -12.05 -0.85 6.89
CA ASN A 33 -13.47 -1.18 6.90
C ASN A 33 -14.09 -0.77 5.55
N PRO A 34 -14.40 -1.72 4.65
CA PRO A 34 -14.95 -1.41 3.33
C PRO A 34 -16.35 -0.80 3.37
N ARG A 35 -17.04 -0.88 4.51
CA ARG A 35 -18.38 -0.33 4.72
C ARG A 35 -18.39 0.74 5.80
N PHE A 36 -17.26 1.39 6.05
CA PHE A 36 -17.17 2.45 7.05
C PHE A 36 -18.32 3.47 6.86
N PRO A 37 -19.05 3.85 7.92
CA PRO A 37 -18.79 3.60 9.34
C PRO A 37 -19.48 2.36 9.95
N ASN A 38 -20.00 1.41 9.16
CA ASN A 38 -20.66 0.21 9.69
C ASN A 38 -19.70 -0.59 10.58
N VAL A 39 -19.99 -0.64 11.88
CA VAL A 39 -19.13 -1.28 12.89
C VAL A 39 -19.10 -2.81 12.81
N ASP A 40 -20.15 -3.41 12.23
CA ASP A 40 -20.34 -4.85 12.10
C ASP A 40 -19.75 -5.42 10.79
N ALA A 41 -19.10 -4.58 9.99
CA ALA A 41 -18.51 -5.01 8.74
C ALA A 41 -17.22 -5.80 8.96
N ASP A 42 -17.03 -6.85 8.15
CA ASP A 42 -15.78 -7.58 8.10
C ASP A 42 -14.65 -6.65 7.66
N LYS A 43 -13.67 -6.50 8.55
CA LYS A 43 -12.50 -5.66 8.33
C LYS A 43 -11.43 -6.47 7.61
N MET A 44 -10.71 -5.80 6.72
CA MET A 44 -9.61 -6.41 5.98
C MET A 44 -8.31 -5.69 6.34
N PHE A 45 -7.25 -6.44 6.59
CA PHE A 45 -5.93 -5.83 6.64
C PHE A 45 -5.49 -5.52 5.21
N ILE A 46 -5.09 -4.28 4.97
CA ILE A 46 -4.56 -3.85 3.68
C ILE A 46 -3.13 -3.35 3.84
N LEU A 47 -2.32 -3.65 2.84
CA LEU A 47 -1.00 -3.09 2.60
C LEU A 47 -0.95 -2.81 1.11
N ASP A 48 -0.96 -1.53 0.77
CA ASP A 48 -1.09 -1.06 -0.59
C ASP A 48 -0.05 0.02 -0.88
N TYR A 49 0.46 0.00 -2.10
CA TYR A 49 1.49 0.89 -2.59
C TYR A 49 1.09 1.44 -3.94
N ASP A 50 0.90 2.75 -3.98
CA ASP A 50 0.68 3.51 -5.21
C ASP A 50 1.91 4.38 -5.49
N CYS A 51 2.15 4.66 -6.77
CA CYS A 51 3.14 5.62 -7.20
C CYS A 51 2.53 6.52 -8.26
N VAL A 52 2.85 7.82 -8.23
CA VAL A 52 2.37 8.80 -9.20
C VAL A 52 3.52 9.68 -9.66
N LEU A 53 3.56 9.98 -10.96
CA LEU A 53 4.41 11.01 -11.56
C LEU A 53 3.51 12.11 -12.11
N HIS A 54 3.73 13.36 -11.69
CA HIS A 54 2.86 14.49 -12.08
C HIS A 54 3.32 15.25 -13.32
N ASN A 55 4.62 15.20 -13.63
CA ASN A 55 5.21 15.96 -14.72
C ASN A 55 5.80 14.98 -15.74
N ILE A 56 5.11 14.81 -16.86
CA ILE A 56 5.59 14.04 -18.00
C ILE A 56 5.71 15.01 -19.18
N SER A 57 6.91 15.11 -19.74
CA SER A 57 7.18 16.07 -20.83
C SER A 57 6.82 15.47 -22.18
N HIS A 58 7.04 14.16 -22.33
CA HIS A 58 6.89 13.43 -23.58
C HIS A 58 6.09 12.14 -23.37
N VAL A 59 5.19 11.82 -24.31
CA VAL A 59 4.32 10.62 -24.21
C VAL A 59 5.15 9.33 -24.24
N GLU A 60 6.29 9.38 -24.93
CA GLU A 60 7.24 8.29 -25.06
C GLU A 60 7.82 7.85 -23.70
N GLU A 61 7.92 8.79 -22.74
CA GLU A 61 8.44 8.54 -21.40
C GLU A 61 7.45 7.75 -20.52
N ILE A 62 6.15 7.72 -20.86
CA ILE A 62 5.11 7.11 -20.01
C ILE A 62 5.43 5.64 -19.73
N LYS A 63 5.82 4.90 -20.78
CA LYS A 63 6.07 3.46 -20.64
C LYS A 63 7.23 3.18 -19.69
N ASP A 64 8.32 3.91 -19.83
CA ASP A 64 9.52 3.70 -19.02
C ASP A 64 9.27 4.11 -17.56
N ASN A 65 8.59 5.23 -17.34
CA ASN A 65 8.16 5.62 -15.99
C ASN A 65 7.23 4.59 -15.35
N LEU A 66 6.28 4.01 -16.09
CA LEU A 66 5.41 2.95 -15.55
C LEU A 66 6.20 1.71 -15.11
N ILE A 67 7.25 1.34 -15.84
CA ILE A 67 8.15 0.23 -15.47
C ILE A 67 8.90 0.58 -14.18
N ASP A 68 9.49 1.78 -14.10
CA ASP A 68 10.24 2.23 -12.93
C ASP A 68 9.37 2.35 -11.68
N MET A 69 8.15 2.87 -11.84
CA MET A 69 7.15 2.94 -10.77
C MET A 69 6.78 1.54 -10.28
N ASN A 70 6.60 0.58 -11.19
CA ASN A 70 6.29 -0.80 -10.83
C ASN A 70 7.42 -1.46 -10.05
N HIS A 71 8.67 -1.30 -10.49
CA HIS A 71 9.84 -1.79 -9.74
C HIS A 71 9.90 -1.17 -8.35
N LEU A 72 9.69 0.14 -8.24
CA LEU A 72 9.70 0.85 -6.97
C LEU A 72 8.61 0.36 -6.00
N ILE A 73 7.41 0.08 -6.51
CA ILE A 73 6.31 -0.50 -5.74
C ILE A 73 6.70 -1.89 -5.23
N PHE A 74 7.21 -2.77 -6.09
CA PHE A 74 7.61 -4.13 -5.70
C PHE A 74 8.74 -4.13 -4.68
N ASP A 75 9.79 -3.32 -4.86
CA ASP A 75 10.89 -3.19 -3.91
C ASP A 75 10.39 -2.81 -2.51
N LYS A 76 9.39 -1.93 -2.44
CA LYS A 76 8.83 -1.45 -1.17
C LYS A 76 7.85 -2.44 -0.57
N PHE A 77 7.08 -3.12 -1.39
CA PHE A 77 6.22 -4.22 -0.95
C PHE A 77 7.07 -5.34 -0.34
N ASP A 78 8.11 -5.79 -1.04
CA ASP A 78 9.02 -6.85 -0.60
C ASP A 78 9.74 -6.47 0.71
N TYR A 79 10.17 -5.22 0.86
CA TYR A 79 10.72 -4.71 2.12
C TYR A 79 9.74 -4.75 3.30
N SER A 80 8.44 -4.60 3.00
CA SER A 80 7.38 -4.43 4.02
C SER A 80 6.76 -5.76 4.46
N ILE A 81 7.01 -6.85 3.74
CA ILE A 81 6.53 -8.18 4.07
C ILE A 81 7.56 -9.00 4.85
N THR A 82 7.10 -10.03 5.53
CA THR A 82 7.97 -11.00 6.20
C THR A 82 8.14 -12.23 5.31
N ALA A 83 9.19 -13.04 5.55
CA ALA A 83 9.38 -14.33 4.88
C ALA A 83 8.17 -15.27 4.99
N LYS A 84 7.36 -15.15 6.06
CA LYS A 84 6.11 -15.89 6.19
C LYS A 84 5.07 -15.43 5.16
N PHE A 85 4.90 -14.12 5.01
CA PHE A 85 3.97 -13.55 4.02
C PHE A 85 4.42 -13.84 2.59
N GLU A 86 5.72 -13.78 2.34
CA GLU A 86 6.31 -14.10 1.03
C GLU A 86 5.94 -15.53 0.58
N LYS A 87 6.07 -16.52 1.48
CA LYS A 87 5.66 -17.91 1.21
C LYS A 87 4.18 -18.03 0.86
N ILE A 88 3.32 -17.39 1.65
CA ILE A 88 1.87 -17.37 1.42
C ILE A 88 1.54 -16.82 0.02
N ILE A 89 2.18 -15.74 -0.39
CA ILE A 89 1.97 -15.12 -1.72
C ILE A 89 2.45 -16.04 -2.84
N LYS A 90 3.56 -16.77 -2.64
CA LYS A 90 4.11 -17.75 -3.59
C LYS A 90 3.36 -19.08 -3.62
N GLY A 91 2.41 -19.30 -2.70
CA GLY A 91 1.65 -20.55 -2.60
C GLY A 91 2.44 -21.70 -1.95
N GLU A 92 3.45 -21.38 -1.14
CA GLU A 92 4.28 -22.31 -0.35
C GLU A 92 3.83 -22.37 1.12
#